data_AF-A0A970XE05-F1
#
_entry.id   AF-A0A970XE05-F1
#
_cell.length_a   1.000
_cell.length_b   1.000
_cell.length_c   1.000
_cell.angle_alpha   90.00
_cell.angle_beta   90.00
_cell.angle_gamma   90.00
#
_symmetry.space_group_name_H-M   'P 1'
#
loop_
_entity.id
_entity.type
_entity.pdbx_description
1 polymer ?
#
loop_
_entity_poly.entity_id
_entity_poly.type
_entity_poly.pdbx_seq_one_letter_code
_entity_poly.pdbx_strand_id
1 'polypeptide(L)' 'MTKEGIIRLLIHKSYAYKNGFKKAVEEGDTEAADKWRAGYRSIVERITELKDN' A
#
# COMPACT_ATOMS: atom_id res chain seq x y z
N MET A 1 14.00 -2.69 -15.20
CA MET A 1 12.88 -3.24 -14.40
C MET A 1 11.63 -3.18 -15.28
N THR A 2 10.92 -4.29 -15.49
CA THR A 2 9.72 -4.29 -16.36
C THR A 2 8.51 -3.72 -15.61
N LYS A 3 7.53 -3.23 -16.37
CA LYS A 3 6.24 -2.75 -15.84
C LYS A 3 5.55 -3.79 -14.95
N GLU A 4 5.53 -5.05 -15.40
CA GLU A 4 5.04 -6.18 -14.59
C GLU A 4 5.85 -6.40 -13.31
N GLY A 5 7.17 -6.21 -13.36
CA GLY A 5 8.04 -6.28 -12.18
C GLY A 5 7.72 -5.19 -11.16
N ILE A 6 7.44 -3.96 -11.62
CA ILE A 6 7.03 -2.84 -10.76
C ILE A 6 5.68 -3.13 -10.12
N ILE A 7 4.70 -3.65 -10.88
CA ILE A 7 3.39 -4.03 -10.34
C ILE A 7 3.53 -5.10 -9.26
N ARG A 8 4.32 -6.15 -9.49
CA ARG A 8 4.57 -7.19 -8.48
C ARG A 8 5.22 -6.62 -7.22
N LEU A 9 6.18 -5.71 -7.36
CA LEU A 9 6.83 -5.04 -6.22
C LEU A 9 5.82 -4.22 -5.42
N LEU A 10 4.97 -3.45 -6.10
CA LEU A 10 3.93 -2.64 -5.47
C LEU A 10 2.88 -3.49 -4.74
N ILE A 11 2.50 -4.64 -5.30
CA ILE A 11 1.62 -5.61 -4.62
C ILE A 11 2.26 -6.09 -3.32
N HIS A 12 3.55 -6.48 -3.34
CA HIS A 12 4.26 -6.88 -2.13
C HIS A 12 4.31 -5.75 -1.08
N LYS A 13 4.59 -4.53 -1.54
CA LYS A 13 4.61 -3.35 -0.68
C LYS A 13 3.23 -3.10 -0.05
N SER A 14 2.14 -3.33 -0.79
CA SER A 14 0.78 -3.16 -0.28
C SER A 14 0.47 -4.04 0.94
N TYR A 15 1.06 -5.25 1.02
CA TYR A 15 0.92 -6.11 2.19
C TYR A 15 1.58 -5.51 3.44
N ALA A 16 2.74 -4.86 3.28
CA ALA A 16 3.40 -4.17 4.39
C ALA A 16 2.52 -3.03 4.94
N TYR A 17 1.87 -2.25 4.07
CA TYR A 17 0.95 -1.20 4.50
C TYR A 17 -0.28 -1.77 5.21
N LYS A 18 -0.84 -2.89 4.73
CA LYS A 18 -1.96 -3.57 5.38
C LYS A 18 -1.60 -4.09 6.78
N ASN A 19 -0.40 -4.66 6.94
CA ASN A 19 0.10 -5.11 8.23
C ASN A 19 0.38 -3.93 9.18
N GLY A 20 0.99 -2.86 8.68
CA GLY A 20 1.21 -1.63 9.45
C GLY A 20 -0.09 -1.01 9.94
N PHE A 21 -1.11 -0.96 9.07
CA PHE A 21 -2.45 -0.51 9.43
C PHE A 21 -3.06 -1.36 10.55
N LYS A 22 -3.03 -2.69 10.40
CA LYS A 22 -3.57 -3.60 11.41
C LYS A 22 -2.91 -3.38 12.76
N LYS A 23 -1.58 -3.28 12.78
CA LYS A 23 -0.81 -3.05 14.01
C LYS A 23 -1.17 -1.71 14.65
N ALA A 24 -1.26 -0.63 13.87
CA ALA A 24 -1.66 0.69 14.38
C ALA A 24 -3.07 0.69 14.97
N VAL A 25 -4.01 -0.05 14.36
CA VAL A 25 -5.36 -0.25 14.92
C VAL A 25 -5.33 -1.04 16.22
N GLU A 26 -4.52 -2.11 16.30
CA GLU A 26 -4.32 -2.90 17.53
C GLU A 26 -3.71 -2.07 18.66
N GLU A 27 -2.82 -1.12 18.34
CA GLU A 27 -2.19 -0.18 19.29
C GLU A 27 -3.07 1.03 19.63
N GLY A 28 -4.22 1.20 18.96
CA GLY A 28 -5.09 2.38 19.12
C GLY A 28 -4.52 3.67 18.52
N ASP A 29 -3.45 3.58 17.74
CA ASP A 29 -2.80 4.71 17.07
C ASP A 29 -3.55 5.06 15.77
N THR A 30 -4.55 5.92 15.93
CA THR A 30 -5.40 6.38 14.82
C THR A 30 -4.63 7.20 13.78
N GLU A 31 -3.60 7.95 14.18
CA GLU A 31 -2.80 8.76 13.25
C GLU A 31 -1.91 7.87 12.38
N ALA A 32 -1.23 6.90 12.99
CA ALA A 32 -0.45 5.92 12.24
C ALA A 32 -1.37 5.09 11.33
N ALA A 33 -2.55 4.68 11.80
CA ALA A 33 -3.51 3.94 10.99
C ALA A 33 -3.94 4.75 9.75
N ASP A 34 -4.20 6.05 9.89
CA ASP A 34 -4.57 6.88 8.74
C ASP A 34 -3.41 7.01 7.74
N LYS A 35 -2.17 7.20 8.21
CA LYS A 35 -0.97 7.22 7.37
C LYS A 35 -0.79 5.91 6.59
N TRP A 36 -0.96 4.76 7.24
CA TRP A 36 -0.88 3.46 6.58
C TRP A 36 -1.98 3.29 5.53
N ARG A 37 -3.20 3.76 5.83
CA ARG A 37 -4.33 3.72 4.89
C ARG A 37 -4.09 4.60 3.67
N ALA A 38 -3.60 5.82 3.86
CA ALA A 38 -3.28 6.75 2.78
C ALA A 38 -2.17 6.19 1.88
N GLY A 39 -1.11 5.63 2.47
CA GLY A 39 -0.04 4.99 1.71
C GLY A 39 -0.48 3.74 0.93
N TYR A 40 -1.37 2.93 1.50
CA TYR A 40 -1.99 1.81 0.78
C TYR A 40 -2.77 2.30 -0.45
N ARG A 41 -3.57 3.36 -0.30
CA ARG A 41 -4.36 3.93 -1.39
C ARG A 41 -3.48 4.42 -2.54
N SER A 42 -2.40 5.14 -2.23
CA SER A 42 -1.43 5.61 -3.23
C SER A 42 -0.79 4.46 -4.02
N ILE A 43 -0.49 3.34 -3.37
CA ILE A 43 0.04 2.15 -4.04
C ILE A 43 -1.00 1.54 -5.00
N VAL A 44 -2.26 1.45 -4.58
CA VAL A 44 -3.34 0.92 -5.41
C VAL A 44 -3.57 1.82 -6.63
N GLU A 45 -3.60 3.13 -6.44
CA GLU A 45 -3.69 4.11 -7.54
C GLU A 45 -2.55 3.91 -8.53
N ARG A 46 -1.30 3.79 -8.04
CA ARG A 46 -0.15 3.58 -8.90
C ARG A 46 -0.20 2.25 -9.67
N ILE A 47 -0.69 1.18 -9.05
CA ILE A 47 -0.88 -0.10 -9.74
C ILE A 47 -1.93 0.03 -10.85
N THR A 48 -3.01 0.76 -10.60
CA THR A 48 -4.07 1.01 -11.59
C THR A 48 -3.53 1.81 -12.78
N GLU A 49 -2.81 2.90 -12.54
CA GLU A 49 -2.16 3.69 -13.61
C GLU A 49 -1.20 2.84 -14.47
N LEU A 50 -0.46 1.93 -13.81
CA LEU A 50 0.46 1.02 -14.48
C LEU A 50 -0.26 -0.14 -15.17
N LYS A 51 -1.55 -0.38 -14.95
CA LYS A 51 -2.32 -1.39 -15.69
C LYS A 51 -3.07 -0.79 -16.88
N ASP A 52 -3.38 0.49 -16.81
CA ASP A 52 -4.17 1.22 -17.82
C ASP A 52 -3.31 1.83 -18.94
N ASN A 53 -2.06 2.25 -18.64
CA ASN A 53 -1.00 2.42 -19.64
C ASN A 53 -0.48 1.06 -20.12
#